data_AF-A0A6A8Q1Q9-F1
#
_entry.id   AF-A0A6A8Q1Q9-F1
#
_cell.length_a   1.000
_cell.length_b   1.000
_cell.length_c   1.000
_cell.angle_alpha   90.00
_cell.angle_beta   90.00
_cell.angle_gamma   90.00
#
_symmetry.space_group_name_H-M   'P 1'
#
loop_
_entity.id
_entity.type
_entity.pdbx_description
1 polymer ?
#
loop_
_entity_poly.entity_id
_entity_poly.type
_entity_poly.pdbx_seq_one_letter_code
_entity_poly.pdbx_strand_id
1 'polypeptide(L)'
;MAKEFILGIDLGTTNSVVSVIENGTPKILENPNGKRTTPSVVAFKNGETIIGESAKRQLESNKDSVASIKRLMGTSQTVHLNNKDYKPEEISAMILSYMKDYADKKLGQPVKKAVITVPAYFDNAQREATKNAGIIAGLDVVRIINEPTAAALAFGLNKDKNENQKILVFDLGGGTFDVSLLEMESGTFEVLATAGDNHLGGDDWDHEIVKWMVEQIKSKYNFDPTTDKMAMARLKEEAERAKITLSEQLIANISLPFLAMNENGPVNVELEITRATFESMTEHLLQRTKKPLLDVLTEAKLTWNDINEVLLVGGSTRMPAVQKLVAEVTNKKPNNSINPDEVVSVGAAIQGAILAGEIQDVLLLDVTPLTLGIVVEGDVVAPLIPRNTTIPVTKSQIFSTAVDNQTAVTIVITQGERQLARDNKILGQFNLEGIEPAPRGIPQIEVSFSIDVNGITKVTAKDKKTNKEQTITIQNTSSLSKEEVEKMVKDAEANREADQKKRHEIEVIVKAEQLSNDLEKTLKSEQAKNLGEPQKQELQKEIDEIKELINKKDIEQLEKKITEFEQKMAQAAEFLKKQQGNNNPNTNNDNPQTN
;
A
#
# COMPACT_ATOMS: atom_id res chain seq x y z
N MET A 1 6.28 -27.17 -14.24
CA MET A 1 6.68 -26.24 -13.17
C MET A 1 5.42 -25.53 -12.70
N ALA A 2 5.21 -25.36 -11.40
CA ALA A 2 4.08 -24.57 -10.90
C ALA A 2 4.20 -23.14 -11.46
N LYS A 3 3.07 -22.55 -11.86
CA LYS A 3 3.03 -21.18 -12.38
C LYS A 3 3.49 -20.24 -11.27
N GLU A 4 4.55 -19.46 -11.52
CA GLU A 4 5.04 -18.46 -10.57
C GLU A 4 4.11 -17.24 -10.63
N PHE A 5 3.43 -16.90 -9.53
CA PHE A 5 2.62 -15.69 -9.48
C PHE A 5 3.48 -14.45 -9.24
N ILE A 6 3.10 -13.34 -9.85
CA ILE A 6 3.60 -12.00 -9.52
C ILE A 6 2.42 -11.21 -8.93
N LEU A 7 2.56 -10.76 -7.68
CA LEU A 7 1.53 -9.96 -7.03
C LEU A 7 1.49 -8.55 -7.64
N GLY A 8 0.29 -8.06 -7.96
CA GLY A 8 0.04 -6.64 -8.18
C GLY A 8 -0.44 -6.01 -6.88
N ILE A 9 0.41 -5.23 -6.22
CA ILE A 9 0.09 -4.62 -4.93
C ILE A 9 -0.11 -3.13 -5.12
N ASP A 10 -1.33 -2.67 -4.83
CA ASP A 10 -1.57 -1.26 -4.55
C ASP A 10 -1.29 -0.97 -3.08
N LEU A 11 -0.18 -0.29 -2.79
CA LEU A 11 0.19 0.12 -1.43
C LEU A 11 -0.32 1.55 -1.21
N GLY A 12 -1.59 1.73 -0.86
CA GLY A 12 -2.18 3.07 -0.69
C GLY A 12 -1.97 3.68 0.70
N THR A 13 -2.17 4.99 0.81
CA THR A 13 -2.04 5.75 2.07
C THR A 13 -3.04 5.26 3.13
N THR A 14 -4.30 5.03 2.72
CA THR A 14 -5.39 4.64 3.63
C THR A 14 -5.70 3.16 3.53
N ASN A 15 -5.72 2.61 2.33
CA ASN A 15 -6.02 1.20 2.06
C ASN A 15 -5.02 0.65 1.06
N SER A 16 -4.74 -0.64 1.16
CA SER A 16 -3.93 -1.40 0.21
C SER A 16 -4.76 -2.54 -0.38
N VAL A 17 -4.42 -2.95 -1.60
CA VAL A 17 -5.10 -4.01 -2.36
C VAL A 17 -4.07 -4.91 -3.02
N VAL A 18 -4.33 -6.21 -3.06
CA VAL A 18 -3.47 -7.17 -3.77
C VAL A 18 -4.28 -7.98 -4.77
N SER A 19 -3.72 -8.11 -5.97
CA SER A 19 -4.29 -8.82 -7.11
C SER A 19 -3.25 -9.74 -7.75
N VAL A 20 -3.74 -10.72 -8.50
CA VAL A 20 -2.92 -11.63 -9.32
C VAL A 20 -3.58 -11.84 -10.68
N ILE A 21 -2.84 -12.40 -11.63
CA ILE A 21 -3.38 -12.88 -12.89
C ILE A 21 -3.54 -14.40 -12.81
N GLU A 22 -4.79 -14.86 -12.74
CA GLU A 22 -5.16 -16.26 -12.72
C GLU A 22 -5.87 -16.60 -14.04
N ASN A 23 -5.31 -17.55 -14.79
CA ASN A 23 -5.85 -17.96 -16.10
C ASN A 23 -6.10 -16.78 -17.08
N GLY A 24 -5.18 -15.81 -17.11
CA GLY A 24 -5.26 -14.63 -17.99
C GLY A 24 -6.24 -13.56 -17.53
N THR A 25 -6.91 -13.74 -16.39
CA THR A 25 -7.87 -12.77 -15.84
C THR A 25 -7.34 -12.18 -14.52
N PRO A 26 -7.45 -10.86 -14.31
CA PRO A 26 -7.15 -10.26 -13.00
C PRO A 26 -8.10 -10.76 -11.92
N LYS A 27 -7.54 -11.15 -10.78
CA LYS A 27 -8.26 -11.60 -9.60
C LYS A 27 -7.74 -10.86 -8.38
N ILE A 28 -8.65 -10.21 -7.67
CA ILE A 28 -8.35 -9.54 -6.40
C ILE A 28 -8.44 -10.56 -5.27
N LEU A 29 -7.47 -10.55 -4.38
CA LEU A 29 -7.43 -11.46 -3.25
C LEU A 29 -8.02 -10.76 -2.04
N GLU A 30 -9.14 -11.28 -1.53
CA GLU A 30 -9.71 -10.72 -0.29
C GLU A 30 -8.80 -11.07 0.90
N ASN A 31 -8.75 -10.16 1.86
CA ASN A 31 -8.07 -10.35 3.12
C ASN A 31 -8.79 -11.40 4.01
N PRO A 32 -8.21 -11.79 5.16
CA PRO A 32 -8.83 -12.77 6.08
C PRO A 32 -10.22 -12.41 6.60
N ASN A 33 -10.63 -11.13 6.53
CA ASN A 33 -11.96 -10.64 6.90
C ASN A 33 -12.96 -10.68 5.73
N GLY A 34 -12.57 -11.22 4.57
CA GLY A 34 -13.39 -11.27 3.36
C GLY A 34 -13.55 -9.92 2.64
N LYS A 35 -12.69 -8.93 2.95
CA LYS A 35 -12.70 -7.63 2.28
C LYS A 35 -11.63 -7.58 1.19
N ARG A 36 -11.93 -6.89 0.08
CA ARG A 36 -11.01 -6.74 -1.06
C ARG A 36 -9.95 -5.66 -0.85
N THR A 37 -10.13 -4.81 0.15
CA THR A 37 -9.16 -3.80 0.59
C THR A 37 -8.70 -4.11 2.01
N THR A 38 -7.48 -3.68 2.35
CA THR A 38 -6.90 -3.78 3.70
C THR A 38 -6.49 -2.39 4.16
N PRO A 39 -6.98 -1.86 5.29
CA PRO A 39 -6.51 -0.61 5.84
C PRO A 39 -4.99 -0.63 6.06
N SER A 40 -4.30 0.42 5.59
CA SER A 40 -2.86 0.62 5.73
C SER A 40 -2.52 1.12 7.14
N VAL A 41 -2.88 0.30 8.15
CA VAL A 41 -2.77 0.60 9.57
C VAL A 41 -2.04 -0.55 10.27
N VAL A 42 -1.07 -0.20 11.11
CA VAL A 42 -0.32 -1.12 11.96
C VAL A 42 -0.52 -0.74 13.42
N ALA A 43 -0.72 -1.71 14.30
CA ALA A 43 -0.83 -1.52 15.73
C ALA A 43 -0.06 -2.61 16.48
N PHE A 44 0.63 -2.25 17.55
CA PHE A 44 1.29 -3.22 18.43
C PHE A 44 0.53 -3.35 19.73
N LYS A 45 0.28 -4.58 20.18
CA LYS A 45 -0.37 -4.83 21.47
C LYS A 45 0.04 -6.17 22.05
N ASN A 46 0.39 -6.20 23.33
CA ASN A 46 0.79 -7.42 24.04
C ASN A 46 1.89 -8.23 23.33
N GLY A 47 2.80 -7.55 22.62
CA GLY A 47 3.85 -8.16 21.80
C GLY A 47 3.33 -8.86 20.54
N GLU A 48 2.18 -8.44 20.00
CA GLU A 48 1.66 -8.85 18.69
C GLU A 48 1.62 -7.66 17.75
N THR A 49 1.94 -7.93 16.49
CA THR A 49 1.75 -6.98 15.39
C THR A 49 0.37 -7.22 14.76
N ILE A 50 -0.48 -6.19 14.81
CA ILE A 50 -1.86 -6.22 14.31
C ILE A 50 -1.92 -5.29 13.10
N ILE A 51 -2.52 -5.74 12.00
CA ILE A 51 -2.54 -5.03 10.72
C ILE A 51 -3.97 -5.05 10.14
N GLY A 52 -4.36 -4.02 9.40
CA GLY A 52 -5.66 -3.96 8.71
C GLY A 52 -6.80 -3.47 9.60
N GLU A 53 -8.03 -3.98 9.41
CA GLU A 53 -9.20 -3.53 10.17
C GLU A 53 -9.01 -3.64 11.69
N SER A 54 -8.39 -4.72 12.16
CA SER A 54 -8.16 -4.94 13.59
C SER A 54 -7.23 -3.88 14.20
N ALA A 55 -6.27 -3.38 13.42
CA ALA A 55 -5.42 -2.26 13.83
C ALA A 55 -6.19 -0.94 13.76
N LYS A 56 -6.97 -0.71 12.69
CA LYS A 56 -7.80 0.49 12.52
C LYS A 56 -8.77 0.69 13.70
N ARG A 57 -9.43 -0.36 14.18
CA ARG A 57 -10.33 -0.32 15.36
C ARG A 57 -9.65 0.08 16.67
N GLN A 58 -8.33 -0.01 16.74
CA GLN A 58 -7.55 0.28 17.95
C GLN A 58 -6.83 1.62 17.87
N LEU A 59 -6.86 2.30 16.72
CA LEU A 59 -6.12 3.53 16.47
C LEU A 59 -6.37 4.62 17.53
N GLU A 60 -7.59 4.66 18.09
CA GLU A 60 -7.99 5.63 19.11
C GLU A 60 -7.55 5.28 20.53
N SER A 61 -7.55 3.99 20.87
CA SER A 61 -7.32 3.50 22.23
C SER A 61 -5.88 2.99 22.44
N ASN A 62 -5.17 2.70 21.36
CA ASN A 62 -3.82 2.16 21.37
C ASN A 62 -2.83 3.18 20.79
N LYS A 63 -1.98 3.72 21.67
CA LYS A 63 -0.92 4.69 21.32
C LYS A 63 0.16 4.09 20.42
N ASP A 64 0.31 2.77 20.42
CA ASP A 64 1.25 2.05 19.58
C ASP A 64 0.64 1.67 18.21
N SER A 65 -0.17 2.57 17.65
CA SER A 65 -0.81 2.40 16.34
C SER A 65 -0.43 3.53 15.40
N VAL A 66 -0.30 3.23 14.10
CA VAL A 66 0.07 4.18 13.07
C VAL A 66 -0.76 3.94 11.79
N ALA A 67 -1.15 5.04 11.15
CA ALA A 67 -1.85 5.10 9.87
C ALA A 67 -1.19 6.15 8.97
N SER A 68 -1.55 6.19 7.69
CA SER A 68 -1.04 7.15 6.70
C SER A 68 0.49 7.23 6.60
N ILE A 69 1.19 6.12 6.91
CA ILE A 69 2.66 6.06 6.90
C ILE A 69 3.26 6.38 5.52
N LYS A 70 2.50 6.13 4.44
CA LYS A 70 2.91 6.43 3.06
C LYS A 70 3.30 7.89 2.86
N ARG A 71 2.70 8.83 3.61
CA ARG A 71 3.04 10.28 3.56
C ARG A 71 4.46 10.57 4.09
N LEU A 72 5.06 9.64 4.84
CA LEU A 72 6.42 9.77 5.40
C LEU A 72 7.49 9.02 4.57
N MET A 73 7.09 8.28 3.54
CA MET A 73 8.02 7.51 2.70
C MET A 73 9.05 8.43 2.05
N GLY A 74 10.32 7.99 2.01
CA GLY A 74 11.44 8.77 1.48
C GLY A 74 11.87 9.96 2.34
N THR A 75 11.29 10.14 3.54
CA THR A 75 11.72 11.15 4.52
C THR A 75 12.66 10.56 5.57
N SER A 76 13.35 11.42 6.34
CA SER A 76 14.18 10.97 7.46
C SER A 76 13.38 10.69 8.74
N GLN A 77 12.08 10.99 8.77
CA GLN A 77 11.24 10.88 9.96
C GLN A 77 11.07 9.42 10.40
N THR A 78 10.85 9.23 11.70
CA THR A 78 10.53 7.94 12.32
C THR A 78 9.24 8.06 13.12
N VAL A 79 8.60 6.91 13.36
CA VAL A 79 7.45 6.80 14.26
C VAL A 79 7.84 5.96 15.47
N HIS A 80 7.61 6.49 16.67
CA HIS A 80 7.90 5.78 17.92
C HIS A 80 6.70 4.92 18.31
N LEU A 81 6.85 3.60 18.25
CA LEU A 81 5.81 2.61 18.52
C LEU A 81 6.42 1.44 19.28
N ASN A 82 5.70 0.83 20.22
CA ASN A 82 6.14 -0.38 20.91
C ASN A 82 7.55 -0.25 21.53
N ASN A 83 7.86 0.92 22.08
CA ASN A 83 9.17 1.30 22.63
C ASN A 83 10.35 1.24 21.64
N LYS A 84 10.09 1.32 20.33
CA LYS A 84 11.10 1.37 19.27
C LYS A 84 10.76 2.46 18.25
N ASP A 85 11.79 3.08 17.69
CA ASP A 85 11.63 3.95 16.52
C ASP A 85 11.62 3.12 15.24
N TYR A 86 10.55 3.24 14.46
CA TYR A 86 10.40 2.58 13.17
C TYR A 86 10.52 3.58 12.03
N LYS A 87 11.19 3.15 10.97
CA LYS A 87 11.21 3.85 9.69
C LYS A 87 9.92 3.58 8.90
N PRO A 88 9.47 4.52 8.05
CA PRO A 88 8.29 4.34 7.20
C PRO A 88 8.32 3.05 6.35
N GLU A 89 9.51 2.66 5.91
CA GLU A 89 9.78 1.45 5.14
C GLU A 89 9.50 0.19 5.96
N GLU A 90 9.87 0.14 7.25
CA GLU A 90 9.60 -1.00 8.13
C GLU A 90 8.09 -1.20 8.35
N ILE A 91 7.36 -0.12 8.62
CA ILE A 91 5.90 -0.18 8.83
C ILE A 91 5.19 -0.57 7.53
N SER A 92 5.61 -0.01 6.39
CA SER A 92 5.07 -0.38 5.07
C SER A 92 5.38 -1.84 4.74
N ALA A 93 6.56 -2.34 5.11
CA ALA A 93 6.93 -3.74 4.94
C ALA A 93 6.06 -4.70 5.75
N MET A 94 5.62 -4.29 6.95
CA MET A 94 4.64 -5.07 7.73
C MET A 94 3.32 -5.20 6.98
N ILE A 95 2.80 -4.11 6.40
CA ILE A 95 1.58 -4.11 5.59
C ILE A 95 1.74 -5.01 4.35
N LEU A 96 2.87 -4.89 3.64
CA LEU A 96 3.19 -5.72 2.47
C LEU A 96 3.33 -7.21 2.84
N SER A 97 3.98 -7.52 3.97
CA SER A 97 4.13 -8.89 4.46
C SER A 97 2.77 -9.49 4.83
N TYR A 98 1.89 -8.71 5.47
CA TYR A 98 0.52 -9.16 5.76
C TYR A 98 -0.26 -9.51 4.49
N MET A 99 -0.13 -8.69 3.45
CA MET A 99 -0.75 -8.95 2.14
C MET A 99 -0.19 -10.18 1.45
N LYS A 100 1.13 -10.33 1.46
CA LYS A 100 1.82 -11.52 0.98
C LYS A 100 1.34 -12.78 1.72
N ASP A 101 1.22 -12.74 3.05
CA ASP A 101 0.86 -13.90 3.86
C ASP A 101 -0.54 -14.44 3.54
N TYR A 102 -1.53 -13.56 3.35
CA TYR A 102 -2.86 -14.02 2.95
C TYR A 102 -2.93 -14.38 1.46
N ALA A 103 -2.09 -13.78 0.60
CA ALA A 103 -1.96 -14.21 -0.79
C ALA A 103 -1.39 -15.64 -0.88
N ASP A 104 -0.32 -15.95 -0.15
CA ASP A 104 0.30 -17.28 -0.09
C ASP A 104 -0.74 -18.35 0.32
N LYS A 105 -1.55 -18.05 1.33
CA LYS A 105 -2.64 -18.93 1.79
C LYS A 105 -3.73 -19.12 0.75
N LYS A 106 -4.18 -18.05 0.08
CA LYS A 106 -5.25 -18.12 -0.92
C LYS A 106 -4.81 -18.83 -2.20
N LEU A 107 -3.55 -18.71 -2.57
CA LEU A 107 -2.98 -19.34 -3.77
C LEU A 107 -2.48 -20.77 -3.49
N GLY A 108 -2.34 -21.15 -2.22
CA GLY A 108 -1.85 -22.47 -1.81
C GLY A 108 -0.35 -22.68 -2.10
N GLN A 109 0.39 -21.63 -2.41
CA GLN A 109 1.83 -21.66 -2.68
C GLN A 109 2.48 -20.32 -2.32
N PRO A 110 3.76 -20.33 -1.89
CA PRO A 110 4.48 -19.09 -1.56
C PRO A 110 4.75 -18.25 -2.81
N VAL A 111 4.49 -16.95 -2.71
CA VAL A 111 4.75 -15.95 -3.74
C VAL A 111 5.96 -15.12 -3.36
N LYS A 112 6.86 -14.89 -4.33
CA LYS A 112 8.12 -14.16 -4.11
C LYS A 112 8.19 -12.84 -4.86
N LYS A 113 7.47 -12.66 -5.96
CA LYS A 113 7.61 -11.49 -6.84
C LYS A 113 6.41 -10.55 -6.71
N ALA A 114 6.67 -9.26 -6.80
CA ALA A 114 5.62 -8.25 -6.80
C ALA A 114 5.93 -7.06 -7.72
N VAL A 115 4.87 -6.53 -8.31
CA VAL A 115 4.79 -5.16 -8.82
C VAL A 115 4.11 -4.32 -7.75
N ILE A 116 4.73 -3.23 -7.31
CA ILE A 116 4.20 -2.35 -6.26
C ILE A 116 3.92 -0.96 -6.85
N THR A 117 2.78 -0.38 -6.50
CA THR A 117 2.35 0.92 -7.00
C THR A 117 2.96 2.08 -6.21
N VAL A 118 3.12 3.22 -6.87
CA VAL A 118 3.46 4.51 -6.25
C VAL A 118 2.71 5.65 -6.96
N PRO A 119 2.47 6.78 -6.28
CA PRO A 119 1.96 7.99 -6.93
C PRO A 119 2.86 8.40 -8.09
N ALA A 120 2.28 8.90 -9.18
CA ALA A 120 3.06 9.28 -10.37
C ALA A 120 4.06 10.39 -10.04
N TYR A 121 3.67 11.32 -9.16
CA TYR A 121 4.48 12.44 -8.74
C TYR A 121 5.48 12.11 -7.61
N PHE A 122 5.62 10.83 -7.21
CA PHE A 122 6.68 10.42 -6.28
C PHE A 122 8.06 10.69 -6.85
N ASP A 123 8.91 11.28 -6.03
CA ASP A 123 10.32 11.44 -6.34
C ASP A 123 11.12 10.14 -6.18
N ASN A 124 12.40 10.19 -6.55
CA ASN A 124 13.27 9.02 -6.51
C ASN A 124 13.46 8.44 -5.11
N ALA A 125 13.50 9.26 -4.05
CA ALA A 125 13.69 8.78 -2.67
C ALA A 125 12.44 8.02 -2.18
N GLN A 126 11.26 8.51 -2.54
CA GLN A 126 10.00 7.84 -2.19
C GLN A 126 9.83 6.52 -2.95
N ARG A 127 10.22 6.46 -4.23
CA ARG A 127 10.21 5.23 -5.04
C ARG A 127 11.15 4.15 -4.47
N GLU A 128 12.37 4.54 -4.13
CA GLU A 128 13.35 3.63 -3.52
C GLU A 128 12.89 3.15 -2.13
N ALA A 129 12.33 4.03 -1.31
CA ALA A 129 11.76 3.66 -0.01
C ALA A 129 10.65 2.60 -0.16
N THR A 130 9.74 2.75 -1.12
CA THR A 130 8.69 1.76 -1.41
C THR A 130 9.26 0.43 -1.89
N LYS A 131 10.28 0.47 -2.76
CA LYS A 131 10.99 -0.73 -3.21
C LYS A 131 11.66 -1.46 -2.04
N ASN A 132 12.34 -0.72 -1.15
CA ASN A 132 12.96 -1.26 0.05
C ASN A 132 11.94 -1.88 0.99
N ALA A 133 10.77 -1.26 1.18
CA ALA A 133 9.68 -1.85 1.96
C ALA A 133 9.25 -3.22 1.41
N GLY A 134 9.18 -3.36 0.07
CA GLY A 134 8.93 -4.65 -0.57
C GLY A 134 10.02 -5.69 -0.30
N ILE A 135 11.29 -5.29 -0.38
CA ILE A 135 12.43 -6.16 -0.08
C ILE A 135 12.39 -6.62 1.39
N ILE A 136 12.15 -5.70 2.33
CA ILE A 136 12.03 -6.00 3.77
C ILE A 136 10.85 -6.96 4.03
N ALA A 137 9.76 -6.84 3.25
CA ALA A 137 8.62 -7.76 3.31
C ALA A 137 8.89 -9.16 2.74
N GLY A 138 10.08 -9.40 2.17
CA GLY A 138 10.46 -10.66 1.53
C GLY A 138 9.93 -10.81 0.10
N LEU A 139 9.71 -9.69 -0.60
CA LEU A 139 9.31 -9.65 -2.01
C LEU A 139 10.48 -9.21 -2.90
N ASP A 140 10.67 -9.93 -4.00
CA ASP A 140 11.42 -9.49 -5.17
C ASP A 140 10.57 -8.48 -5.95
N VAL A 141 10.87 -7.19 -5.78
CA VAL A 141 10.14 -6.09 -6.42
C VAL A 141 10.61 -5.96 -7.87
N VAL A 142 9.91 -6.65 -8.78
CA VAL A 142 10.28 -6.72 -10.20
C VAL A 142 9.98 -5.43 -10.96
N ARG A 143 9.07 -4.60 -10.45
CA ARG A 143 8.73 -3.28 -11.00
C ARG A 143 8.06 -2.40 -9.96
N ILE A 144 8.41 -1.11 -9.96
CA ILE A 144 7.58 -0.05 -9.39
C ILE A 144 6.77 0.56 -10.54
N ILE A 145 5.46 0.65 -10.39
CA ILE A 145 4.57 1.23 -11.40
C ILE A 145 3.82 2.44 -10.85
N ASN A 146 3.62 3.45 -11.69
CA ASN A 146 2.82 4.62 -11.35
C ASN A 146 1.33 4.23 -11.23
N GLU A 147 0.66 4.69 -10.18
CA GLU A 147 -0.76 4.44 -9.90
C GLU A 147 -1.69 4.75 -11.09
N PRO A 148 -1.64 5.95 -11.70
CA PRO A 148 -2.50 6.25 -12.85
C PRO A 148 -2.15 5.42 -14.08
N THR A 149 -0.88 5.05 -14.26
CA THR A 149 -0.44 4.15 -15.34
C THR A 149 -1.01 2.75 -15.17
N ALA A 150 -0.98 2.22 -13.94
CA ALA A 150 -1.62 0.95 -13.62
C ALA A 150 -3.13 1.01 -13.90
N ALA A 151 -3.81 2.08 -13.49
CA ALA A 151 -5.23 2.25 -13.74
C ALA A 151 -5.56 2.28 -15.24
N ALA A 152 -4.76 2.97 -16.05
CA ALA A 152 -4.90 3.02 -17.50
C ALA A 152 -4.67 1.64 -18.16
N LEU A 153 -3.66 0.87 -17.71
CA LEU A 153 -3.43 -0.50 -18.19
C LEU A 153 -4.65 -1.39 -17.91
N ALA A 154 -5.21 -1.31 -16.71
CA ALA A 154 -6.40 -2.08 -16.33
C ALA A 154 -7.62 -1.73 -17.19
N PHE A 155 -7.81 -0.45 -17.50
CA PHE A 155 -8.89 0.00 -18.37
C PHE A 155 -8.69 -0.40 -19.84
N GLY A 156 -7.47 -0.24 -20.36
CA GLY A 156 -7.17 -0.42 -21.79
C GLY A 156 -6.99 -1.87 -22.23
N LEU A 157 -6.73 -2.82 -21.32
CA LEU A 157 -6.39 -4.20 -21.69
C LEU A 157 -7.45 -4.90 -22.59
N ASN A 158 -8.73 -4.60 -22.38
CA ASN A 158 -9.85 -5.21 -23.10
C ASN A 158 -10.43 -4.33 -24.22
N LYS A 159 -9.78 -3.20 -24.53
CA LYS A 159 -10.20 -2.29 -25.61
C LYS A 159 -9.62 -2.75 -26.95
N ASP A 160 -10.21 -2.28 -28.06
CA ASP A 160 -9.66 -2.56 -29.39
C ASP A 160 -8.27 -1.90 -29.49
N LYS A 161 -7.25 -2.72 -29.72
CA LYS A 161 -5.85 -2.28 -29.80
C LYS A 161 -5.62 -1.34 -31.00
N ASN A 162 -6.50 -1.32 -31.99
CA ASN A 162 -6.35 -0.49 -33.20
C ASN A 162 -6.96 0.90 -33.05
N GLU A 163 -7.69 1.18 -31.96
CA GLU A 163 -8.19 2.52 -31.69
C GLU A 163 -7.14 3.34 -30.94
N ASN A 164 -6.77 4.50 -31.49
CA ASN A 164 -6.02 5.50 -30.73
C ASN A 164 -6.96 6.12 -29.70
N GLN A 165 -6.66 5.93 -28.41
CA GLN A 165 -7.42 6.50 -27.30
C GLN A 165 -6.52 7.30 -26.38
N LYS A 166 -6.92 8.55 -26.12
CA LYS A 166 -6.32 9.41 -25.11
C LYS A 166 -7.15 9.36 -23.83
N ILE A 167 -6.53 8.91 -22.76
CA ILE A 167 -7.17 8.63 -21.48
C ILE A 167 -6.58 9.57 -20.44
N LEU A 168 -7.44 10.36 -19.80
CA LEU A 168 -7.08 11.13 -18.62
C LEU A 168 -7.41 10.31 -17.38
N VAL A 169 -6.43 10.09 -16.51
CA VAL A 169 -6.62 9.46 -15.20
C VAL A 169 -6.51 10.54 -14.13
N PHE A 170 -7.57 10.73 -13.36
CA PHE A 170 -7.64 11.63 -12.21
C PHE A 170 -7.68 10.76 -10.93
N ASP A 171 -6.55 10.68 -10.23
CA ASP A 171 -6.39 9.87 -9.04
C ASP A 171 -6.33 10.75 -7.79
N LEU A 172 -7.40 10.70 -6.98
CA LEU A 172 -7.46 11.40 -5.69
C LEU A 172 -7.64 10.38 -4.57
N GLY A 173 -6.51 10.01 -3.97
CA GLY A 173 -6.44 9.03 -2.89
C GLY A 173 -6.67 9.63 -1.50
N GLY A 174 -6.16 8.92 -0.49
CA GLY A 174 -6.18 9.37 0.92
C GLY A 174 -5.13 10.43 1.25
N GLY A 175 -4.04 10.50 0.49
CA GLY A 175 -3.03 11.53 0.75
C GLY A 175 -2.18 12.04 -0.40
N THR A 176 -2.40 11.52 -1.59
CA THR A 176 -1.78 11.98 -2.83
C THR A 176 -2.85 12.26 -3.86
N PHE A 177 -2.54 13.21 -4.73
CA PHE A 177 -3.33 13.56 -5.89
C PHE A 177 -2.45 13.49 -7.13
N ASP A 178 -2.82 12.69 -8.12
CA ASP A 178 -2.14 12.60 -9.41
C ASP A 178 -3.14 12.79 -10.55
N VAL A 179 -2.66 13.41 -11.63
CA VAL A 179 -3.35 13.43 -12.91
C VAL A 179 -2.34 13.04 -13.99
N SER A 180 -2.68 12.02 -14.76
CA SER A 180 -1.88 11.62 -15.92
C SER A 180 -2.72 11.55 -17.17
N LEU A 181 -2.13 11.98 -18.28
CA LEU A 181 -2.71 11.81 -19.60
C LEU A 181 -1.89 10.76 -20.35
N LEU A 182 -2.58 9.74 -20.85
CA LEU A 182 -1.97 8.62 -21.56
C LEU A 182 -2.58 8.48 -22.96
N GLU A 183 -1.77 8.06 -23.91
CA GLU A 183 -2.20 7.63 -25.23
C GLU A 183 -2.03 6.12 -25.35
N MET A 184 -3.09 5.46 -25.81
CA MET A 184 -3.10 4.04 -26.11
C MET A 184 -3.23 3.87 -27.62
N GLU A 185 -2.23 3.27 -28.27
CA GLU A 185 -2.25 2.98 -29.70
C GLU A 185 -1.49 1.69 -30.00
N SER A 186 -2.12 0.76 -30.74
CA SER A 186 -1.49 -0.50 -31.18
C SER A 186 -0.87 -1.33 -30.04
N GLY A 187 -1.52 -1.33 -28.86
CA GLY A 187 -1.01 -1.99 -27.65
C GLY A 187 0.12 -1.25 -26.93
N THR A 188 0.53 -0.07 -27.40
CA THR A 188 1.45 0.82 -26.69
C THR A 188 0.67 1.77 -25.79
N PHE A 189 1.05 1.86 -24.53
CA PHE A 189 0.57 2.81 -23.55
C PHE A 189 1.68 3.81 -23.28
N GLU A 190 1.51 5.05 -23.73
CA GLU A 190 2.47 6.12 -23.54
C GLU A 190 1.90 7.19 -22.61
N VAL A 191 2.63 7.51 -21.55
CA VAL A 191 2.30 8.65 -20.70
C VAL A 191 2.75 9.91 -21.42
N LEU A 192 1.80 10.78 -21.80
CA LEU A 192 2.09 12.04 -22.49
C LEU A 192 2.52 13.13 -21.51
N ALA A 193 1.85 13.20 -20.36
CA ALA A 193 2.15 14.13 -19.29
C ALA A 193 1.60 13.62 -17.96
N THR A 194 2.25 14.02 -16.87
CA THR A 194 1.78 13.77 -15.51
C THR A 194 2.03 14.98 -14.61
N ALA A 195 1.10 15.27 -13.71
CA ALA A 195 1.18 16.32 -12.71
C ALA A 195 0.45 15.88 -11.43
N GLY A 196 0.74 16.51 -10.30
CA GLY A 196 0.11 16.09 -9.04
C GLY A 196 0.50 16.94 -7.83
N ASP A 197 0.08 16.47 -6.67
CA ASP A 197 0.40 16.98 -5.34
C ASP A 197 0.51 15.81 -4.34
N ASN A 198 1.74 15.52 -3.89
CA ASN A 198 2.03 14.43 -2.94
C ASN A 198 1.50 14.67 -1.52
N HIS A 199 0.91 15.83 -1.24
CA HIS A 199 0.37 16.23 0.07
C HIS A 199 -1.05 16.79 -0.06
N LEU A 200 -1.87 16.13 -0.88
CA LEU A 200 -3.28 16.44 -1.07
C LEU A 200 -4.08 15.14 -1.23
N GLY A 201 -5.01 14.89 -0.33
CA GLY A 201 -5.93 13.76 -0.44
C GLY A 201 -6.96 13.72 0.68
N GLY A 202 -7.67 12.62 0.80
CA GLY A 202 -8.79 12.44 1.74
C GLY A 202 -8.51 12.84 3.19
N ASP A 203 -7.29 12.64 3.71
CA ASP A 203 -6.93 13.01 5.09
C ASP A 203 -6.97 14.54 5.30
N ASP A 204 -6.72 15.34 4.25
CA ASP A 204 -6.75 16.80 4.31
C ASP A 204 -8.21 17.31 4.45
N TRP A 205 -9.16 16.65 3.79
CA TRP A 205 -10.59 16.91 3.98
C TRP A 205 -11.06 16.48 5.38
N ASP A 206 -10.58 15.34 5.88
CA ASP A 206 -10.89 14.89 7.24
C ASP A 206 -10.37 15.91 8.27
N HIS A 207 -9.18 16.46 8.04
CA HIS A 207 -8.59 17.47 8.91
C HIS A 207 -9.44 18.75 9.01
N GLU A 208 -10.04 19.21 7.90
CA GLU A 208 -10.94 20.37 7.92
C GLU A 208 -12.23 20.08 8.70
N ILE A 209 -12.80 18.86 8.60
CA ILE A 209 -13.94 18.46 9.44
C ILE A 209 -13.53 18.40 10.92
N VAL A 210 -12.33 17.90 11.24
CA VAL A 210 -11.81 17.88 12.62
C VAL A 210 -11.69 19.30 13.18
N LYS A 211 -11.12 20.25 12.42
CA LYS A 211 -11.03 21.67 12.84
C LYS A 211 -12.42 22.23 13.14
N TRP A 212 -13.36 22.03 12.22
CA TRP A 212 -14.74 22.45 12.40
C TRP A 212 -15.38 21.82 13.66
N MET A 213 -15.20 20.52 13.89
CA MET A 213 -15.70 19.85 15.10
C MET A 213 -15.08 20.43 16.38
N VAL A 214 -13.76 20.67 16.39
CA VAL A 214 -13.07 21.29 17.53
C VAL A 214 -13.68 22.65 17.86
N GLU A 215 -13.93 23.50 16.86
CA GLU A 215 -14.56 24.81 17.06
C GLU A 215 -16.00 24.68 17.62
N GLN A 216 -16.80 23.78 17.05
CA GLN A 216 -18.16 23.52 17.52
C GLN A 216 -18.17 22.99 18.96
N ILE A 217 -17.24 22.10 19.31
CA ILE A 217 -17.16 21.49 20.64
C ILE A 217 -16.76 22.52 21.69
N LYS A 218 -15.75 23.35 21.39
CA LYS A 218 -15.35 24.46 22.28
C LYS A 218 -16.52 25.40 22.54
N SER A 219 -17.26 25.77 21.49
CA SER A 219 -18.36 26.71 21.59
C SER A 219 -19.59 26.15 22.32
N LYS A 220 -19.96 24.89 22.09
CA LYS A 220 -21.23 24.31 22.59
C LYS A 220 -21.09 23.53 23.89
N TYR A 221 -19.92 22.94 24.15
CA TYR A 221 -19.70 22.01 25.25
C TYR A 221 -18.64 22.46 26.26
N ASN A 222 -18.06 23.66 26.05
CA ASN A 222 -17.03 24.25 26.91
C ASN A 222 -15.88 23.26 27.21
N PHE A 223 -15.47 22.52 26.18
CA PHE A 223 -14.39 21.54 26.24
C PHE A 223 -13.46 21.76 25.05
N ASP A 224 -12.15 21.64 25.26
CA ASP A 224 -11.15 21.73 24.21
C ASP A 224 -10.59 20.34 23.87
N PRO A 225 -11.07 19.69 22.79
CA PRO A 225 -10.61 18.35 22.41
C PRO A 225 -9.12 18.30 22.11
N THR A 226 -8.49 19.41 21.71
CA THR A 226 -7.07 19.43 21.33
C THR A 226 -6.13 19.12 22.48
N THR A 227 -6.63 19.23 23.71
CA THR A 227 -5.90 18.90 24.93
C THR A 227 -5.90 17.40 25.25
N ASP A 228 -6.77 16.63 24.59
CA ASP A 228 -6.95 15.20 24.82
C ASP A 228 -6.67 14.39 23.55
N LYS A 229 -5.62 13.55 23.60
CA LYS A 229 -5.20 12.72 22.46
C LYS A 229 -6.26 11.70 22.05
N MET A 230 -7.00 11.13 22.99
CA MET A 230 -8.04 10.14 22.73
C MET A 230 -9.26 10.80 22.11
N ALA A 231 -9.65 11.98 22.60
CA ALA A 231 -10.71 12.77 21.98
C ALA A 231 -10.35 13.15 20.53
N MET A 232 -9.13 13.60 20.28
CA MET A 232 -8.68 13.93 18.91
C MET A 232 -8.67 12.73 17.97
N ALA A 233 -8.33 11.53 18.46
CA ALA A 233 -8.39 10.33 17.63
C ALA A 233 -9.84 9.98 17.24
N ARG A 234 -10.77 10.09 18.20
CA ARG A 234 -12.21 9.91 17.96
C ARG A 234 -12.79 10.91 16.96
N LEU A 235 -12.38 12.17 17.06
CA LEU A 235 -12.75 13.20 16.09
C LEU A 235 -12.25 12.85 14.69
N LYS A 236 -11.02 12.32 14.54
CA LYS A 236 -10.50 11.94 13.22
C LYS A 236 -11.30 10.80 12.59
N GLU A 237 -11.68 9.78 13.35
CA GLU A 237 -12.50 8.68 12.82
C GLU A 237 -13.89 9.17 12.40
N GLU A 238 -14.56 9.94 13.26
CA GLU A 238 -15.89 10.47 12.91
C GLU A 238 -15.83 11.49 11.76
N ALA A 239 -14.72 12.22 11.59
CA ALA A 239 -14.52 13.09 10.44
C ALA A 239 -14.49 12.30 9.11
N GLU A 240 -13.71 11.22 9.05
CA GLU A 240 -13.66 10.33 7.88
C GLU A 240 -15.06 9.76 7.59
N ARG A 241 -15.77 9.30 8.62
CA ARG A 241 -17.13 8.77 8.49
C ARG A 241 -18.13 9.82 7.99
N ALA A 242 -18.06 11.04 8.53
CA ALA A 242 -18.91 12.14 8.11
C ALA A 242 -18.63 12.52 6.64
N LYS A 243 -17.36 12.63 6.24
CA LYS A 243 -16.95 12.88 4.84
C LYS A 243 -17.54 11.84 3.89
N ILE A 244 -17.41 10.55 4.22
CA ILE A 244 -17.94 9.45 3.40
C ILE A 244 -19.47 9.54 3.35
N THR A 245 -20.14 9.75 4.49
CA THR A 245 -21.60 9.90 4.56
C THR A 245 -22.07 11.06 3.69
N LEU A 246 -21.38 12.20 3.72
CA LEU A 246 -21.71 13.38 2.92
C LEU A 246 -21.52 13.17 1.41
N SER A 247 -20.77 12.15 0.99
CA SER A 247 -20.67 11.80 -0.44
C SER A 247 -21.97 11.19 -0.99
N GLU A 248 -22.77 10.57 -0.12
CA GLU A 248 -24.04 9.93 -0.47
C GLU A 248 -25.25 10.75 -0.01
N GLN A 249 -25.18 11.30 1.20
CA GLN A 249 -26.25 12.03 1.88
C GLN A 249 -25.98 13.54 1.93
N LEU A 250 -27.04 14.33 2.09
CA LEU A 250 -26.92 15.80 2.20
C LEU A 250 -26.53 16.27 3.61
N ILE A 251 -26.68 15.40 4.62
CA ILE A 251 -26.45 15.70 6.03
C ILE A 251 -25.73 14.50 6.64
N ALA A 252 -24.75 14.75 7.51
CA ALA A 252 -24.13 13.76 8.37
C ALA A 252 -24.30 14.14 9.84
N ASN A 253 -24.75 13.18 10.64
CA ASN A 253 -24.88 13.32 12.08
C ASN A 253 -23.62 12.75 12.75
N ILE A 254 -23.03 13.52 13.64
CA ILE A 254 -21.82 13.17 14.39
C ILE A 254 -22.21 12.99 15.84
N SER A 255 -22.14 11.74 16.31
CA SER A 255 -22.45 11.36 17.68
C SER A 255 -21.20 10.82 18.36
N LEU A 256 -20.75 11.55 19.38
CA LEU A 256 -19.53 11.28 20.14
C LEU A 256 -19.89 11.21 21.64
N PRO A 257 -20.49 10.09 22.08
CA PRO A 257 -20.83 9.91 23.48
C PRO A 257 -19.56 9.72 24.31
N PHE A 258 -19.56 10.24 25.54
CA PHE A 258 -18.44 10.17 26.49
C PHE A 258 -17.10 10.56 25.85
N LEU A 259 -17.08 11.67 25.10
CA LEU A 259 -15.86 12.13 24.43
C LEU A 259 -14.75 12.44 25.43
N ALA A 260 -15.11 13.07 26.55
CA ALA A 260 -14.23 13.41 27.65
C ALA A 260 -15.00 13.59 28.96
N MET A 261 -14.29 13.82 30.06
CA MET A 261 -14.85 14.24 31.34
C MET A 261 -14.45 15.69 31.62
N ASN A 262 -15.41 16.57 31.92
CA ASN A 262 -15.14 17.93 32.39
C ASN A 262 -15.68 18.13 33.80
N GLU A 263 -15.53 19.35 34.35
CA GLU A 263 -16.02 19.70 35.70
C GLU A 263 -17.54 19.53 35.87
N ASN A 264 -18.30 19.54 34.76
CA ASN A 264 -19.76 19.40 34.72
C ASN A 264 -20.23 17.95 34.41
N GLY A 265 -19.30 17.00 34.27
CA GLY A 265 -19.59 15.59 33.98
C GLY A 265 -19.14 15.13 32.59
N PRO A 266 -19.72 14.03 32.06
CA PRO A 266 -19.32 13.48 30.77
C PRO A 266 -19.74 14.40 29.61
N VAL A 267 -18.81 14.68 28.72
CA VAL A 267 -19.03 15.47 27.50
C VAL A 267 -19.59 14.55 26.41
N ASN A 268 -20.88 14.68 26.12
CA ASN A 268 -21.55 13.97 25.02
C ASN A 268 -21.80 14.94 23.87
N VAL A 269 -21.14 14.72 22.74
CA VAL A 269 -21.19 15.63 21.60
C VAL A 269 -22.16 15.10 20.55
N GLU A 270 -23.08 15.96 20.11
CA GLU A 270 -24.00 15.72 19.00
C GLU A 270 -23.91 16.92 18.06
N LEU A 271 -23.41 16.70 16.84
CA LEU A 271 -23.25 17.73 15.83
C LEU A 271 -23.92 17.27 14.53
N GLU A 272 -24.36 18.24 13.73
CA GLU A 272 -24.88 18.02 12.40
C GLU A 272 -24.06 18.87 11.42
N ILE A 273 -23.57 18.25 10.34
CA ILE A 273 -22.90 18.94 9.24
C ILE A 273 -23.63 18.65 7.93
N THR A 274 -23.86 19.70 7.13
CA THR A 274 -24.46 19.57 5.80
C THR A 274 -23.37 19.46 4.74
N ARG A 275 -23.71 18.84 3.60
CA ARG A 275 -22.82 18.78 2.42
C ARG A 275 -22.42 20.18 1.96
N ALA A 276 -23.35 21.14 1.97
CA ALA A 276 -23.06 22.52 1.59
C ALA A 276 -22.02 23.18 2.49
N THR A 277 -22.10 22.96 3.81
CA THR A 277 -21.09 23.44 4.77
C THR A 277 -19.73 22.79 4.50
N PHE A 278 -19.71 21.47 4.30
CA PHE A 278 -18.49 20.71 4.03
C PHE A 278 -17.81 21.13 2.73
N GLU A 279 -18.56 21.26 1.64
CA GLU A 279 -18.04 21.72 0.35
C GLU A 279 -17.50 23.15 0.48
N SER A 280 -18.24 24.05 1.14
CA SER A 280 -17.80 25.44 1.36
C SER A 280 -16.47 25.54 2.12
N MET A 281 -16.31 24.78 3.23
CA MET A 281 -15.09 24.85 4.03
C MET A 281 -13.89 24.15 3.38
N THR A 282 -14.13 23.19 2.49
CA THR A 282 -13.06 22.42 1.80
C THR A 282 -12.80 22.87 0.36
N GLU A 283 -13.49 23.90 -0.13
CA GLU A 283 -13.36 24.43 -1.49
C GLU A 283 -11.90 24.75 -1.87
N HIS A 284 -11.12 25.27 -0.94
CA HIS A 284 -9.71 25.58 -1.16
C HIS A 284 -8.86 24.34 -1.48
N LEU A 285 -9.18 23.17 -0.92
CA LEU A 285 -8.53 21.90 -1.25
C LEU A 285 -8.97 21.40 -2.62
N LEU A 286 -10.26 21.54 -2.94
CA LEU A 286 -10.78 21.18 -4.25
C LEU A 286 -10.13 22.01 -5.37
N GLN A 287 -9.98 23.32 -5.17
CA GLN A 287 -9.32 24.20 -6.14
C GLN A 287 -7.84 23.86 -6.36
N ARG A 288 -7.14 23.30 -5.38
CA ARG A 288 -5.76 22.80 -5.57
C ARG A 288 -5.68 21.70 -6.64
N THR A 289 -6.73 20.91 -6.84
CA THR A 289 -6.77 19.85 -7.86
C THR A 289 -6.87 20.39 -9.29
N LYS A 290 -7.40 21.60 -9.46
CA LYS A 290 -7.68 22.18 -10.78
C LYS A 290 -6.41 22.53 -11.56
N LYS A 291 -5.37 23.01 -10.87
CA LYS A 291 -4.13 23.41 -11.53
C LYS A 291 -3.42 22.20 -12.18
N PRO A 292 -3.11 21.10 -11.48
CA PRO A 292 -2.50 19.92 -12.12
C PRO A 292 -3.33 19.36 -13.29
N LEU A 293 -4.67 19.39 -13.16
CA LEU A 293 -5.58 18.97 -14.23
C LEU A 293 -5.45 19.84 -15.50
N LEU A 294 -5.27 21.16 -15.37
CA LEU A 294 -5.04 22.05 -16.51
C LEU A 294 -3.60 21.97 -17.05
N ASP A 295 -2.63 21.80 -16.16
CA ASP A 295 -1.21 21.70 -16.50
C ASP A 295 -0.96 20.48 -17.39
N VAL A 296 -1.52 19.31 -17.05
CA VAL A 296 -1.30 18.06 -17.81
C VAL A 296 -1.75 18.18 -19.26
N LEU A 297 -2.87 18.87 -19.51
CA LEU A 297 -3.40 19.08 -20.86
C LEU A 297 -2.50 20.05 -21.66
N THR A 298 -2.05 21.11 -21.00
CA THR A 298 -1.15 22.11 -21.59
C THR A 298 0.20 21.49 -21.94
N GLU A 299 0.77 20.69 -21.05
CA GLU A 299 2.05 20.00 -21.22
C GLU A 299 1.99 18.96 -22.35
N ALA A 300 0.90 18.20 -22.42
CA ALA A 300 0.65 17.27 -23.52
C ALA A 300 0.34 17.97 -24.86
N LYS A 301 0.14 19.30 -24.86
CA LYS A 301 -0.22 20.13 -26.02
C LYS A 301 -1.52 19.65 -26.70
N LEU A 302 -2.50 19.29 -25.89
CA LEU A 302 -3.80 18.79 -26.34
C LEU A 302 -4.93 19.72 -25.91
N THR A 303 -6.13 19.42 -26.37
CA THR A 303 -7.37 20.07 -25.95
C THR A 303 -8.31 19.04 -25.35
N TRP A 304 -9.31 19.48 -24.60
CA TRP A 304 -10.30 18.56 -24.02
C TRP A 304 -11.06 17.74 -25.08
N ASN A 305 -11.16 18.23 -26.33
CA ASN A 305 -11.79 17.49 -27.42
C ASN A 305 -10.96 16.27 -27.86
N ASP A 306 -9.65 16.29 -27.64
CA ASP A 306 -8.75 15.19 -27.99
C ASP A 306 -8.82 14.05 -26.98
N ILE A 307 -9.39 14.28 -25.80
CA ILE A 307 -9.47 13.26 -24.74
C ILE A 307 -10.68 12.36 -24.98
N ASN A 308 -10.48 11.05 -25.03
CA ASN A 308 -11.58 10.10 -25.23
C ASN A 308 -12.29 9.77 -23.92
N GLU A 309 -11.51 9.48 -22.87
CA GLU A 309 -11.98 8.93 -21.61
C GLU A 309 -11.41 9.69 -20.42
N VAL A 310 -12.22 9.88 -19.37
CA VAL A 310 -11.80 10.47 -18.09
C VAL A 310 -12.06 9.45 -16.98
N LEU A 311 -11.02 8.86 -16.44
CA LEU A 311 -11.08 7.85 -15.39
C LEU A 311 -10.92 8.50 -14.03
N LEU A 312 -11.77 8.13 -13.07
CA LEU A 312 -11.64 8.53 -11.67
C LEU A 312 -11.08 7.36 -10.86
N VAL A 313 -10.00 7.63 -10.13
CA VAL A 313 -9.28 6.65 -9.30
C VAL A 313 -9.13 7.20 -7.88
N GLY A 314 -9.14 6.32 -6.89
CA GLY A 314 -9.03 6.70 -5.48
C GLY A 314 -10.36 7.10 -4.84
N GLY A 315 -10.57 6.67 -3.59
CA GLY A 315 -11.85 6.79 -2.90
C GLY A 315 -12.35 8.23 -2.70
N SER A 316 -11.46 9.22 -2.67
CA SER A 316 -11.87 10.63 -2.51
C SER A 316 -12.56 11.20 -3.76
N THR A 317 -12.42 10.55 -4.92
CA THR A 317 -13.18 10.92 -6.14
C THR A 317 -14.68 10.60 -6.06
N ARG A 318 -15.11 9.87 -5.02
CA ARG A 318 -16.54 9.62 -4.74
C ARG A 318 -17.28 10.89 -4.29
N MET A 319 -16.56 11.92 -3.86
CA MET A 319 -17.16 13.19 -3.46
C MET A 319 -17.84 13.88 -4.66
N PRO A 320 -19.13 14.25 -4.57
CA PRO A 320 -19.85 14.89 -5.68
C PRO A 320 -19.19 16.17 -6.22
N ALA A 321 -18.60 16.99 -5.34
CA ALA A 321 -17.89 18.21 -5.73
C ALA A 321 -16.67 17.92 -6.62
N VAL A 322 -15.94 16.82 -6.38
CA VAL A 322 -14.81 16.40 -7.21
C VAL A 322 -15.29 15.98 -8.59
N GLN A 323 -16.31 15.13 -8.67
CA GLN A 323 -16.85 14.67 -9.96
C GLN A 323 -17.40 15.84 -10.78
N LYS A 324 -18.07 16.78 -10.11
CA LYS A 324 -18.59 18.00 -10.73
C LYS A 324 -17.46 18.87 -11.27
N LEU A 325 -16.40 19.13 -10.48
CA LEU A 325 -15.24 19.90 -10.93
C LEU A 325 -14.59 19.25 -12.17
N VAL A 326 -14.35 17.93 -12.12
CA VAL A 326 -13.75 17.21 -13.24
C VAL A 326 -14.64 17.32 -14.48
N ALA A 327 -15.96 17.14 -14.34
CA ALA A 327 -16.89 17.24 -15.46
C ALA A 327 -16.95 18.67 -16.05
N GLU A 328 -16.94 19.70 -15.21
CA GLU A 328 -16.94 21.10 -15.64
C GLU A 328 -15.64 21.50 -16.34
N VAL A 329 -14.49 21.08 -15.81
CA VAL A 329 -13.19 21.44 -16.37
C VAL A 329 -12.93 20.70 -17.69
N THR A 330 -13.27 19.41 -17.75
CA THR A 330 -13.01 18.56 -18.94
C THR A 330 -14.12 18.64 -19.98
N ASN A 331 -15.29 19.19 -19.62
CA ASN A 331 -16.52 19.12 -20.40
C ASN A 331 -16.90 17.68 -20.83
N LYS A 332 -16.53 16.69 -19.99
CA LYS A 332 -16.77 15.27 -20.22
C LYS A 332 -17.37 14.63 -18.99
N LYS A 333 -18.23 13.63 -19.20
CA LYS A 333 -18.73 12.80 -18.11
C LYS A 333 -17.62 11.83 -17.68
N PRO A 334 -17.21 11.81 -16.40
CA PRO A 334 -16.25 10.81 -15.93
C PRO A 334 -16.78 9.39 -16.12
N ASN A 335 -15.87 8.48 -16.45
CA ASN A 335 -16.15 7.09 -16.69
C ASN A 335 -16.20 6.32 -15.37
N ASN A 336 -17.32 5.64 -15.13
CA ASN A 336 -17.58 4.86 -13.91
C ASN A 336 -17.51 3.34 -14.15
N SER A 337 -16.91 2.89 -15.26
CA SER A 337 -16.79 1.46 -15.59
C SER A 337 -15.72 0.74 -14.79
N ILE A 338 -14.83 1.48 -14.13
CA ILE A 338 -13.76 0.95 -13.28
C ILE A 338 -14.13 1.11 -11.81
N ASN A 339 -13.62 0.21 -10.98
CA ASN A 339 -13.72 0.37 -9.53
C ASN A 339 -12.53 1.21 -9.04
N PRO A 340 -12.76 2.44 -8.52
CA PRO A 340 -11.69 3.37 -8.16
C PRO A 340 -10.79 2.87 -7.02
N ASP A 341 -11.26 1.88 -6.23
CA ASP A 341 -10.50 1.33 -5.09
C ASP A 341 -9.63 0.12 -5.48
N GLU A 342 -9.82 -0.44 -6.68
CA GLU A 342 -9.26 -1.75 -7.06
C GLU A 342 -8.43 -1.71 -8.34
N VAL A 343 -8.75 -0.77 -9.24
CA VAL A 343 -8.22 -0.68 -10.59
C VAL A 343 -6.69 -0.58 -10.63
N VAL A 344 -6.10 0.07 -9.64
CA VAL A 344 -4.64 0.26 -9.53
C VAL A 344 -3.94 -1.08 -9.27
N SER A 345 -4.42 -1.87 -8.30
CA SER A 345 -3.86 -3.19 -8.00
C SER A 345 -4.05 -4.17 -9.18
N VAL A 346 -5.19 -4.09 -9.86
CA VAL A 346 -5.45 -4.86 -11.09
C VAL A 346 -4.42 -4.50 -12.17
N GLY A 347 -4.16 -3.21 -12.38
CA GLY A 347 -3.13 -2.73 -13.31
C GLY A 347 -1.72 -3.22 -12.98
N ALA A 348 -1.36 -3.20 -11.70
CA ALA A 348 -0.09 -3.74 -11.23
C ALA A 348 0.04 -5.25 -11.49
N ALA A 349 -1.05 -6.02 -11.34
CA ALA A 349 -1.07 -7.44 -11.64
C ALA A 349 -0.91 -7.71 -13.15
N ILE A 350 -1.56 -6.90 -13.99
CA ILE A 350 -1.39 -6.93 -15.45
C ILE A 350 0.07 -6.64 -15.83
N GLN A 351 0.69 -5.63 -15.22
CA GLN A 351 2.12 -5.34 -15.41
C GLN A 351 2.99 -6.53 -15.03
N GLY A 352 2.67 -7.23 -13.94
CA GLY A 352 3.33 -8.47 -13.55
C GLY A 352 3.21 -9.55 -14.64
N ALA A 353 2.01 -9.77 -15.17
CA ALA A 353 1.79 -10.75 -16.24
C ALA A 353 2.48 -10.38 -17.57
N ILE A 354 2.62 -9.10 -17.89
CA ILE A 354 3.43 -8.63 -19.04
C ILE A 354 4.90 -9.02 -18.83
N LEU A 355 5.45 -8.77 -17.63
CA LEU A 355 6.84 -9.14 -17.30
C LEU A 355 7.07 -10.65 -17.26
N ALA A 356 6.04 -11.43 -16.90
CA ALA A 356 6.06 -12.89 -16.95
C ALA A 356 5.88 -13.47 -18.37
N GLY A 357 5.53 -12.64 -19.37
CA GLY A 357 5.25 -13.06 -20.75
C GLY A 357 3.89 -13.74 -20.93
N GLU A 358 2.99 -13.65 -19.94
CA GLU A 358 1.61 -14.17 -20.01
C GLU A 358 0.69 -13.26 -20.83
N ILE A 359 0.94 -11.95 -20.79
CA ILE A 359 0.27 -10.95 -21.63
C ILE A 359 1.31 -10.43 -22.63
N GLN A 360 1.01 -10.58 -23.92
CA GLN A 360 1.87 -10.18 -25.03
C GLN A 360 1.28 -8.98 -25.77
N ASP A 361 2.12 -8.33 -26.59
CA ASP A 361 1.74 -7.16 -27.40
C ASP A 361 1.16 -6.02 -26.57
N VAL A 362 1.79 -5.75 -25.42
CA VAL A 362 1.59 -4.55 -24.61
C VAL A 362 2.94 -3.94 -24.31
N LEU A 363 3.14 -2.68 -24.71
CA LEU A 363 4.33 -1.90 -24.40
C LEU A 363 3.94 -0.72 -23.50
N LEU A 364 4.63 -0.54 -22.39
CA LEU A 364 4.44 0.61 -21.51
C LEU A 364 5.63 1.56 -21.63
N LEU A 365 5.35 2.81 -21.99
CA LEU A 365 6.28 3.92 -22.05
C LEU A 365 5.87 4.96 -20.99
N ASP A 366 6.60 5.00 -19.89
CA ASP A 366 6.36 5.96 -18.81
C ASP A 366 7.25 7.21 -19.00
N VAL A 367 7.09 8.22 -18.15
CA VAL A 367 7.87 9.47 -18.20
C VAL A 367 8.42 9.86 -16.83
N THR A 368 9.47 10.70 -16.81
CA THR A 368 9.93 11.34 -15.57
C THR A 368 9.04 12.55 -15.21
N PRO A 369 8.52 12.67 -13.97
CA PRO A 369 7.56 13.72 -13.61
C PRO A 369 8.18 15.12 -13.45
N LEU A 370 9.51 15.20 -13.26
CA LEU A 370 10.23 16.44 -12.96
C LEU A 370 11.52 16.55 -13.77
N THR A 371 11.88 17.78 -14.11
CA THR A 371 13.11 18.11 -14.83
C THR A 371 14.33 17.79 -13.99
N LEU A 372 15.30 17.06 -14.57
CA LEU A 372 16.60 16.80 -14.00
C LEU A 372 17.65 17.70 -14.65
N GLY A 373 18.49 18.30 -13.82
CA GLY A 373 19.52 19.24 -14.25
C GLY A 373 20.73 19.25 -13.34
N ILE A 374 21.67 20.14 -13.67
CA ILE A 374 22.83 20.43 -12.83
C ILE A 374 22.94 21.92 -12.53
N VAL A 375 23.55 22.26 -11.40
CA VAL A 375 23.87 23.65 -11.06
C VAL A 375 25.09 24.10 -11.88
N VAL A 376 24.97 25.25 -12.52
CA VAL A 376 26.05 25.94 -13.26
C VAL A 376 26.41 27.26 -12.58
N GLU A 377 27.35 28.01 -13.17
CA GLU A 377 27.78 29.31 -12.64
C GLU A 377 26.57 30.25 -12.42
N GLY A 378 26.55 30.92 -11.26
CA GLY A 378 25.47 31.85 -10.89
C GLY A 378 24.27 31.22 -10.16
N ASP A 379 24.40 30.00 -9.63
CA ASP A 379 23.32 29.27 -8.91
C ASP A 379 22.11 28.95 -9.82
N VAL A 380 22.35 28.87 -11.13
CA VAL A 380 21.34 28.57 -12.15
C VAL A 380 21.32 27.07 -12.45
N VAL A 381 20.14 26.51 -12.68
CA VAL A 381 19.98 25.12 -13.11
C VAL A 381 20.01 25.03 -14.64
N ALA A 382 20.94 24.23 -15.17
CA ALA A 382 20.93 23.79 -16.56
C ALA A 382 20.12 22.49 -16.68
N PRO A 383 18.96 22.47 -17.36
CA PRO A 383 18.16 21.27 -17.52
C PRO A 383 18.79 20.31 -18.55
N LEU A 384 18.85 19.01 -18.22
CA LEU A 384 19.37 17.97 -19.12
C LEU A 384 18.29 16.99 -19.58
N ILE A 385 17.42 16.56 -18.65
CA ILE A 385 16.25 15.74 -18.97
C ILE A 385 15.02 16.53 -18.50
N PRO A 386 14.28 17.17 -19.43
CA PRO A 386 13.03 17.84 -19.10
C PRO A 386 12.00 16.87 -18.51
N ARG A 387 11.09 17.37 -17.67
CA ARG A 387 9.92 16.61 -17.25
C ARG A 387 9.12 16.08 -18.44
N ASN A 388 8.36 15.03 -18.22
CA ASN A 388 7.61 14.25 -19.22
C ASN A 388 8.48 13.64 -20.33
N THR A 389 9.80 13.57 -20.16
CA THR A 389 10.63 12.78 -21.08
C THR A 389 10.37 11.29 -20.86
N THR A 390 10.07 10.56 -21.93
CA THR A 390 9.87 9.11 -21.94
C THR A 390 11.07 8.37 -21.37
N ILE A 391 10.83 7.39 -20.50
CA ILE A 391 11.85 6.54 -19.86
C ILE A 391 11.73 5.09 -20.34
N PRO A 392 12.85 4.35 -20.46
CA PRO A 392 14.21 4.71 -20.10
C PRO A 392 14.88 5.67 -21.11
N VAL A 393 15.78 6.54 -20.64
CA VAL A 393 16.46 7.53 -21.49
C VAL A 393 17.86 7.84 -21.00
N THR A 394 18.76 8.17 -21.93
CA THR A 394 20.08 8.74 -21.62
C THR A 394 20.28 10.04 -22.40
N LYS A 395 20.64 11.12 -21.70
CA LYS A 395 21.00 12.43 -22.29
C LYS A 395 22.36 12.86 -21.78
N SER A 396 23.18 13.43 -22.66
CA SER A 396 24.52 13.91 -22.31
C SER A 396 24.72 15.33 -22.82
N GLN A 397 25.42 16.15 -22.04
CA GLN A 397 25.79 17.50 -22.41
C GLN A 397 27.21 17.82 -21.94
N ILE A 398 27.94 18.61 -22.72
CA ILE A 398 29.30 19.03 -22.41
C ILE A 398 29.25 20.35 -21.64
N PHE A 399 29.93 20.37 -20.50
CA PHE A 399 30.19 21.51 -19.63
C PHE A 399 31.69 21.77 -19.57
N SER A 400 32.08 22.87 -18.94
CA SER A 400 33.49 23.26 -18.76
C SER A 400 33.75 23.88 -17.39
N THR A 401 35.01 24.16 -17.09
CA THR A 401 35.44 24.81 -15.85
C THR A 401 35.06 26.28 -15.82
N ALA A 402 34.67 26.78 -14.64
CA ALA A 402 34.31 28.18 -14.44
C ALA A 402 35.52 29.06 -14.09
N VAL A 403 36.61 28.43 -13.59
CA VAL A 403 37.81 29.10 -13.10
C VAL A 403 39.06 28.58 -13.82
N ASP A 404 40.04 29.45 -14.04
CA ASP A 404 41.34 29.09 -14.62
C ASP A 404 42.08 28.08 -13.73
N ASN A 405 42.71 27.08 -14.35
CA ASN A 405 43.48 26.03 -13.69
C ASN A 405 42.67 25.21 -12.66
N GLN A 406 41.35 25.16 -12.79
CA GLN A 406 40.48 24.35 -11.95
C GLN A 406 40.78 22.85 -12.11
N THR A 407 41.24 22.20 -11.05
CA THR A 407 41.66 20.79 -11.06
C THR A 407 40.56 19.79 -10.70
N ALA A 408 39.40 20.27 -10.27
CA ALA A 408 38.22 19.47 -9.97
C ALA A 408 36.92 20.25 -10.27
N VAL A 409 35.92 19.56 -10.79
CA VAL A 409 34.57 20.12 -11.05
C VAL A 409 33.56 19.44 -10.14
N THR A 410 32.82 20.23 -9.37
CA THR A 410 31.70 19.76 -8.57
C THR A 410 30.43 19.75 -9.43
N ILE A 411 29.83 18.57 -9.55
CA ILE A 411 28.54 18.39 -10.21
C ILE A 411 27.48 18.33 -9.11
N VAL A 412 26.59 19.31 -9.07
CA VAL A 412 25.43 19.33 -8.16
C VAL A 412 24.19 19.02 -8.98
N ILE A 413 23.49 17.92 -8.67
CA ILE A 413 22.31 17.46 -9.39
C ILE A 413 21.06 18.04 -8.73
N THR A 414 20.11 18.50 -9.53
CA THR A 414 18.83 19.06 -9.06
C THR A 414 17.64 18.43 -9.76
N GLN A 415 16.48 18.48 -9.10
CA GLN A 415 15.17 18.12 -9.65
C GLN A 415 14.16 19.22 -9.38
N GLY A 416 13.47 19.68 -10.43
CA GLY A 416 12.42 20.69 -10.35
C GLY A 416 12.44 21.68 -11.52
N GLU A 417 11.43 22.56 -11.56
CA GLU A 417 11.15 23.45 -12.69
C GLU A 417 11.63 24.90 -12.49
N ARG A 418 12.27 25.20 -11.35
CA ARG A 418 12.70 26.56 -11.02
C ARG A 418 14.06 26.86 -11.63
N GLN A 419 14.33 28.12 -11.97
CA GLN A 419 15.60 28.50 -12.60
C GLN A 419 16.79 28.50 -11.64
N LEU A 420 16.56 28.81 -10.35
CA LEU A 420 17.59 28.88 -9.33
C LEU A 420 17.68 27.57 -8.55
N ALA A 421 18.87 27.11 -8.26
CA ALA A 421 19.08 25.82 -7.60
C ALA A 421 18.44 25.76 -6.21
N ARG A 422 18.50 26.85 -5.44
CA ARG A 422 17.88 26.97 -4.10
C ARG A 422 16.35 26.75 -4.07
N ASP A 423 15.68 26.93 -5.21
CA ASP A 423 14.23 26.76 -5.33
C ASP A 423 13.84 25.36 -5.85
N ASN A 424 14.84 24.49 -6.09
CA ASN A 424 14.66 23.12 -6.54
C ASN A 424 15.15 22.13 -5.47
N LYS A 425 14.80 20.86 -5.64
CA LYS A 425 15.32 19.79 -4.79
C LYS A 425 16.73 19.40 -5.24
N ILE A 426 17.72 19.52 -4.36
CA ILE A 426 19.06 19.00 -4.62
C ILE A 426 19.04 17.48 -4.44
N LEU A 427 19.50 16.76 -5.45
CA LEU A 427 19.52 15.30 -5.50
C LEU A 427 20.85 14.67 -5.10
N GLY A 428 21.91 15.46 -5.00
CA GLY A 428 23.24 14.98 -4.66
C GLY A 428 24.32 15.81 -5.32
N GLN A 429 25.55 15.57 -4.92
CA GLN A 429 26.71 16.20 -5.53
C GLN A 429 27.92 15.27 -5.51
N PHE A 430 28.80 15.42 -6.49
CA PHE A 430 30.07 14.71 -6.53
C PHE A 430 31.14 15.52 -7.26
N ASN A 431 32.40 15.21 -6.97
CA ASN A 431 33.54 15.87 -7.59
C ASN A 431 34.15 14.97 -8.67
N LEU A 432 34.34 15.52 -9.86
CA LEU A 432 35.24 14.96 -10.87
C LEU A 432 36.62 15.58 -10.67
N GLU A 433 37.54 14.81 -10.10
CA GLU A 433 38.91 15.26 -9.79
C GLU A 433 39.92 14.93 -10.90
N GLY A 434 41.06 15.64 -10.85
CA GLY A 434 42.21 15.34 -11.69
C GLY A 434 42.07 15.86 -13.12
N ILE A 435 41.37 16.99 -13.26
CA ILE A 435 41.30 17.81 -14.47
C ILE A 435 42.65 18.51 -14.63
N GLU A 436 43.24 18.43 -15.83
CA GLU A 436 44.50 19.10 -16.12
C GLU A 436 44.35 20.64 -16.09
N PRO A 437 45.30 21.39 -15.51
CA PRO A 437 45.25 22.84 -15.49
C PRO A 437 45.13 23.44 -16.91
N ALA A 438 44.07 24.19 -17.14
CA ALA A 438 43.81 24.92 -18.37
C ALA A 438 43.01 26.21 -18.06
N PRO A 439 43.04 27.23 -18.94
CA PRO A 439 42.12 28.36 -18.87
C PRO A 439 40.65 27.90 -18.76
N ARG A 440 39.81 28.70 -18.08
CA ARG A 440 38.38 28.44 -17.95
C ARG A 440 37.72 28.26 -19.30
N GLY A 441 36.72 27.38 -19.39
CA GLY A 441 36.01 27.11 -20.65
C GLY A 441 36.72 26.15 -21.62
N ILE A 442 37.94 25.70 -21.32
CA ILE A 442 38.70 24.76 -22.18
C ILE A 442 38.43 23.28 -21.85
N PRO A 443 38.47 22.82 -20.58
CA PRO A 443 38.18 21.42 -20.26
C PRO A 443 36.79 20.98 -20.74
N GLN A 444 36.67 19.79 -21.31
CA GLN A 444 35.41 19.27 -21.82
C GLN A 444 34.88 18.19 -20.88
N ILE A 445 33.94 18.57 -20.01
CA ILE A 445 33.33 17.68 -19.03
C ILE A 445 31.97 17.23 -19.57
N GLU A 446 31.89 15.99 -20.05
CA GLU A 446 30.65 15.39 -20.51
C GLU A 446 29.87 14.87 -19.31
N VAL A 447 28.69 15.43 -19.07
CA VAL A 447 27.77 14.99 -18.01
C VAL A 447 26.61 14.25 -18.66
N SER A 448 26.43 12.99 -18.29
CA SER A 448 25.42 12.08 -18.80
C SER A 448 24.43 11.71 -17.71
N PHE A 449 23.15 11.91 -17.96
CA PHE A 449 22.04 11.45 -17.13
C PHE A 449 21.39 10.24 -17.81
N SER A 450 21.17 9.17 -17.05
CA SER A 450 20.45 7.98 -17.47
C SER A 450 19.30 7.72 -16.47
N ILE A 451 18.10 7.50 -16.98
CA ILE A 451 16.94 7.06 -16.18
C ILE A 451 16.52 5.68 -16.66
N ASP A 452 16.35 4.74 -15.74
CA ASP A 452 15.92 3.37 -16.04
C ASP A 452 14.39 3.22 -16.09
N VAL A 453 13.91 1.99 -16.32
CA VAL A 453 12.48 1.64 -16.40
C VAL A 453 11.71 1.78 -15.08
N ASN A 454 12.40 1.98 -13.95
CA ASN A 454 11.80 2.22 -12.63
C ASN A 454 11.83 3.72 -12.26
N GLY A 455 12.39 4.57 -13.12
CA GLY A 455 12.62 5.98 -12.82
C GLY A 455 13.90 6.26 -12.03
N ILE A 456 14.80 5.27 -11.86
CA ILE A 456 16.04 5.43 -11.10
C ILE A 456 17.05 6.18 -11.96
N THR A 457 17.61 7.27 -11.41
CA THR A 457 18.55 8.14 -12.13
C THR A 457 20.00 7.79 -11.82
N LYS A 458 20.85 7.76 -12.86
CA LYS A 458 22.31 7.62 -12.78
C LYS A 458 22.97 8.79 -13.51
N VAL A 459 23.94 9.43 -12.86
CA VAL A 459 24.66 10.59 -13.38
C VAL A 459 26.15 10.28 -13.45
N THR A 460 26.71 10.40 -14.65
CA THR A 460 28.13 10.20 -14.93
C THR A 460 28.72 11.50 -15.42
N ALA A 461 29.85 11.92 -14.88
CA ALA A 461 30.66 13.01 -15.43
C ALA A 461 32.00 12.45 -15.89
N LYS A 462 32.39 12.77 -17.12
CA LYS A 462 33.61 12.30 -17.77
C LYS A 462 34.40 13.45 -18.37
N ASP A 463 35.66 13.57 -18.02
CA ASP A 463 36.58 14.46 -18.74
C ASP A 463 36.99 13.78 -20.06
N LYS A 464 36.64 14.40 -21.19
CA LYS A 464 36.93 13.84 -22.52
C LYS A 464 38.42 13.79 -22.85
N LYS A 465 39.25 14.59 -22.17
CA LYS A 465 40.70 14.61 -22.39
C LYS A 465 41.39 13.46 -21.65
N THR A 466 41.15 13.34 -20.34
CA THR A 466 41.82 12.34 -19.50
C THR A 466 41.09 10.99 -19.46
N ASN A 467 39.85 10.91 -19.96
CA ASN A 467 38.92 9.79 -19.79
C ASN A 467 38.62 9.44 -18.33
N LYS A 468 39.01 10.28 -17.37
CA LYS A 468 38.57 10.11 -15.98
C LYS A 468 37.08 10.35 -15.92
N GLU A 469 36.39 9.44 -15.24
CA GLU A 469 34.97 9.56 -14.98
C GLU A 469 34.68 9.35 -13.50
N GLN A 470 33.63 10.01 -13.05
CA GLN A 470 33.00 9.77 -11.77
C GLN A 470 31.52 9.58 -12.03
N THR A 471 30.95 8.59 -11.36
CA THR A 471 29.56 8.25 -11.53
C THR A 471 28.94 8.17 -10.16
N ILE A 472 27.79 8.81 -10.03
CA ILE A 472 26.89 8.53 -8.93
C ILE A 472 25.61 7.96 -9.51
N THR A 473 25.14 6.87 -8.94
CA THR A 473 23.71 6.59 -9.04
C THR A 473 23.04 7.57 -8.08
N ILE A 474 22.03 8.29 -8.54
CA ILE A 474 21.16 9.07 -7.67
C ILE A 474 20.31 8.06 -6.88
N GLN A 475 20.98 7.41 -5.94
CA GLN A 475 20.39 6.75 -4.79
C GLN A 475 20.33 7.85 -3.75
N ASN A 476 19.42 8.80 -3.96
CA ASN A 476 19.32 9.90 -3.04
C ASN A 476 18.77 9.33 -1.74
N THR A 477 19.61 9.33 -0.69
CA THR A 477 19.38 8.78 0.65
C THR A 477 18.01 8.12 0.78
N SER A 478 17.92 6.87 0.30
CA SER A 478 17.19 5.92 1.12
C SER A 478 17.71 6.18 2.53
N SER A 479 16.83 6.37 3.50
CA SER A 479 17.28 6.50 4.89
C SER A 479 18.09 5.27 5.34
N LEU A 480 18.12 4.24 4.50
CA LEU A 480 18.72 2.93 4.67
C LEU A 480 19.82 2.68 3.62
N SER A 481 21.03 2.42 4.10
CA SER A 481 22.09 1.72 3.38
C SER A 481 21.68 0.28 3.04
N LYS A 482 22.45 -0.38 2.15
CA LYS A 482 22.21 -1.80 1.85
C LYS A 482 22.33 -2.66 3.10
N GLU A 483 23.30 -2.35 3.95
CA GLU A 483 23.54 -3.02 5.23
C GLU A 483 22.34 -2.83 6.18
N GLU A 484 21.73 -1.65 6.21
CA GLU A 484 20.50 -1.39 6.97
C GLU A 484 19.30 -2.14 6.40
N VAL A 485 19.12 -2.19 5.08
CA VAL A 485 18.07 -3.00 4.44
C VAL A 485 18.25 -4.47 4.77
N GLU A 486 19.47 -5.02 4.64
CA GLU A 486 19.77 -6.41 5.00
C GLU A 486 19.51 -6.70 6.49
N LYS A 487 19.86 -5.75 7.37
CA LYS A 487 19.54 -5.84 8.80
C LYS A 487 18.02 -5.85 9.01
N MET A 488 17.28 -4.97 8.35
CA MET A 488 15.83 -4.90 8.44
C MET A 488 15.14 -6.14 7.88
N VAL A 489 15.67 -6.73 6.80
CA VAL A 489 15.20 -8.02 6.27
C VAL A 489 15.36 -9.11 7.34
N LYS A 490 16.53 -9.20 7.98
CA LYS A 490 16.77 -10.16 9.07
C LYS A 490 15.87 -9.91 10.28
N ASP A 491 15.70 -8.64 10.67
CA ASP A 491 14.80 -8.26 11.77
C ASP A 491 13.34 -8.62 11.43
N ALA A 492 12.90 -8.38 10.19
CA ALA A 492 11.56 -8.73 9.71
C ALA A 492 11.37 -10.26 9.65
N GLU A 493 12.38 -11.02 9.24
CA GLU A 493 12.37 -12.49 9.28
C GLU A 493 12.28 -13.02 10.72
N ALA A 494 13.09 -12.50 11.63
CA ALA A 494 13.06 -12.87 13.05
C ALA A 494 11.71 -12.54 13.70
N ASN A 495 11.14 -11.37 13.38
CA ASN A 495 9.80 -10.99 13.84
C ASN A 495 8.73 -11.93 13.27
N ARG A 496 8.81 -12.30 11.99
CA ARG A 496 7.88 -13.24 11.36
C ARG A 496 7.95 -14.62 12.01
N GLU A 497 9.14 -15.12 12.30
CA GLU A 497 9.32 -16.40 13.02
C GLU A 497 8.76 -16.33 14.45
N ALA A 498 9.00 -15.23 15.16
CA ALA A 498 8.44 -15.00 16.50
C ALA A 498 6.91 -14.92 16.48
N ASP A 499 6.33 -14.19 15.51
CA ASP A 499 4.88 -14.07 15.31
C ASP A 499 4.25 -15.42 14.95
N GLN A 500 4.89 -16.20 14.06
CA GLN A 500 4.45 -17.56 13.72
C GLN A 500 4.47 -18.49 14.93
N LYS A 501 5.56 -18.47 15.71
CA LYS A 501 5.67 -19.26 16.93
C LYS A 501 4.55 -18.90 17.90
N LYS A 502 4.39 -17.62 18.22
CA LYS A 502 3.37 -17.15 19.16
C LYS A 502 1.95 -17.47 18.70
N ARG A 503 1.67 -17.29 17.41
CA ARG A 503 0.39 -17.69 16.81
C ARG A 503 0.15 -19.19 16.98
N HIS A 504 1.16 -20.01 16.73
CA HIS A 504 1.07 -21.45 16.90
C HIS A 504 0.82 -21.83 18.38
N GLU A 505 1.49 -21.18 19.33
CA GLU A 505 1.22 -21.36 20.77
C GLU A 505 -0.25 -21.08 21.10
N ILE A 506 -0.82 -19.98 20.58
CA ILE A 506 -2.24 -19.62 20.76
C ILE A 506 -3.15 -20.66 20.11
N GLU A 507 -2.87 -21.11 18.88
CA GLU A 507 -3.66 -22.11 18.17
C GLU A 507 -3.71 -23.44 18.94
N VAL A 508 -2.58 -23.88 19.51
CA VAL A 508 -2.50 -25.10 20.34
C VAL A 508 -3.31 -24.93 21.62
N ILE A 509 -3.19 -23.80 22.31
CA ILE A 509 -3.97 -23.51 23.53
C ILE A 509 -5.47 -23.54 23.23
N VAL A 510 -5.92 -22.85 22.17
CA VAL A 510 -7.34 -22.79 21.80
C VAL A 510 -7.87 -24.19 21.42
N LYS A 511 -7.09 -24.99 20.67
CA LYS A 511 -7.45 -26.38 20.37
C LYS A 511 -7.58 -27.23 21.64
N ALA A 512 -6.64 -27.07 22.59
CA ALA A 512 -6.68 -27.77 23.87
C ALA A 512 -7.89 -27.36 24.72
N GLU A 513 -8.24 -26.06 24.77
CA GLU A 513 -9.43 -25.56 25.44
C GLU A 513 -10.71 -26.13 24.82
N GLN A 514 -10.78 -26.14 23.48
CA GLN A 514 -11.92 -26.71 22.76
C GLN A 514 -12.06 -28.21 23.04
N LEU A 515 -10.95 -28.96 22.99
CA LEU A 515 -10.90 -30.37 23.37
C LEU A 515 -11.40 -30.59 24.81
N SER A 516 -10.85 -29.84 25.77
CA SER A 516 -11.28 -29.91 27.18
C SER A 516 -12.79 -29.66 27.32
N ASN A 517 -13.33 -28.66 26.62
CA ASN A 517 -14.74 -28.33 26.66
C ASN A 517 -15.63 -29.43 26.06
N ASP A 518 -15.19 -30.07 24.98
CA ASP A 518 -15.94 -31.15 24.35
C ASP A 518 -15.90 -32.44 25.19
N LEU A 519 -14.78 -32.72 25.84
CA LEU A 519 -14.67 -33.81 26.83
C LEU A 519 -15.59 -33.55 28.03
N GLU A 520 -15.64 -32.32 28.54
CA GLU A 520 -16.57 -31.94 29.61
C GLU A 520 -18.04 -32.11 29.21
N LYS A 521 -18.42 -31.70 28.00
CA LYS A 521 -19.79 -31.90 27.49
C LYS A 521 -20.11 -33.38 27.41
N THR A 522 -19.16 -34.19 26.92
CA THR A 522 -19.30 -35.65 26.82
C THR A 522 -19.55 -36.25 28.20
N LEU A 523 -18.76 -35.86 29.20
CA LEU A 523 -18.89 -36.30 30.60
C LEU A 523 -20.25 -35.89 31.23
N LYS A 524 -20.84 -34.78 30.77
CA LYS A 524 -22.14 -34.26 31.24
C LYS A 524 -23.34 -34.76 30.41
N SER A 525 -23.11 -35.54 29.35
CA SER A 525 -24.17 -35.96 28.42
C SER A 525 -24.90 -37.24 28.87
N GLU A 526 -26.06 -37.54 28.27
CA GLU A 526 -26.79 -38.80 28.50
C GLU A 526 -25.95 -40.03 28.14
N GLN A 527 -25.01 -39.91 27.21
CA GLN A 527 -24.08 -40.97 26.83
C GLN A 527 -23.12 -41.33 27.98
N ALA A 528 -22.83 -40.38 28.88
CA ALA A 528 -22.02 -40.65 30.07
C ALA A 528 -22.71 -41.58 31.08
N LYS A 529 -24.04 -41.73 31.04
CA LYS A 529 -24.77 -42.70 31.89
C LYS A 529 -24.45 -44.16 31.52
N ASN A 530 -24.00 -44.39 30.28
CA ASN A 530 -23.61 -45.70 29.78
C ASN A 530 -22.11 -45.98 30.01
N LEU A 531 -21.34 -45.02 30.51
CA LEU A 531 -19.93 -45.19 30.90
C LEU A 531 -19.83 -45.72 32.33
N GLY A 532 -18.94 -46.69 32.56
CA GLY A 532 -18.63 -47.16 33.91
C GLY A 532 -17.87 -46.09 34.72
N GLU A 533 -18.00 -46.11 36.05
CA GLU A 533 -17.27 -45.16 36.92
C GLU A 533 -15.76 -45.07 36.68
N PRO A 534 -15.03 -46.17 36.39
CA PRO A 534 -13.61 -46.08 36.04
C PRO A 534 -13.33 -45.22 34.79
N GLN A 535 -14.20 -45.28 33.79
CA GLN A 535 -14.05 -44.53 32.53
C GLN A 535 -14.36 -43.04 32.73
N LYS A 536 -15.31 -42.71 33.61
CA LYS A 536 -15.60 -41.32 33.98
C LYS A 536 -14.44 -40.67 34.74
N GLN A 537 -13.81 -41.42 35.65
CA GLN A 537 -12.64 -40.93 36.39
C GLN A 537 -11.43 -40.69 35.47
N GLU A 538 -11.21 -41.59 34.50
CA GLU A 538 -10.16 -41.43 33.50
C GLU A 538 -10.37 -40.18 32.63
N LEU A 539 -11.61 -39.96 32.17
CA LEU A 539 -11.96 -38.78 31.36
C LEU A 539 -11.81 -37.47 32.15
N GLN A 540 -12.23 -37.45 33.42
CA GLN A 540 -12.06 -36.29 34.29
C GLN A 540 -10.57 -35.97 34.51
N LYS A 541 -9.73 -37.01 34.69
CA LYS A 541 -8.28 -36.85 34.82
C LYS A 541 -7.67 -36.26 33.55
N GLU A 542 -8.08 -36.70 32.37
CA GLU A 542 -7.61 -36.14 31.09
C GLU A 542 -7.98 -34.66 30.95
N ILE A 543 -9.19 -34.26 31.34
CA ILE A 543 -9.65 -32.86 31.34
C ILE A 543 -8.79 -31.99 32.28
N ASP A 544 -8.58 -32.45 33.51
CA ASP A 544 -7.81 -31.68 34.51
C ASP A 544 -6.34 -31.53 34.09
N GLU A 545 -5.77 -32.56 33.50
CA GLU A 545 -4.41 -32.52 32.97
C GLU A 545 -4.28 -31.55 31.79
N ILE A 546 -5.24 -31.54 30.85
CA ILE A 546 -5.25 -30.56 29.75
C ILE A 546 -5.32 -29.12 30.30
N LYS A 547 -6.19 -28.86 31.29
CA LYS A 547 -6.30 -27.54 31.94
C LYS A 547 -5.02 -27.13 32.66
N GLU A 548 -4.36 -28.06 33.32
CA GLU A 548 -3.08 -27.81 33.98
C GLU A 548 -1.99 -27.46 32.97
N LEU A 549 -1.92 -28.18 31.85
CA LEU A 549 -0.98 -27.91 30.76
C LEU A 549 -1.25 -26.55 30.09
N ILE A 550 -2.52 -26.16 29.90
CA ILE A 550 -2.91 -24.82 29.42
C ILE A 550 -2.40 -23.74 30.39
N ASN A 551 -2.65 -23.89 31.69
CA ASN A 551 -2.21 -22.93 32.71
C ASN A 551 -0.69 -22.78 32.77
N LYS A 552 0.05 -23.88 32.57
CA LYS A 552 1.52 -23.88 32.52
C LYS A 552 2.08 -23.41 31.17
N LYS A 553 1.24 -23.24 30.14
CA LYS A 553 1.62 -22.96 28.75
C LYS A 553 2.64 -23.98 28.21
N ASP A 554 2.46 -25.26 28.55
CA ASP A 554 3.32 -26.34 28.06
C ASP A 554 2.84 -26.82 26.68
N ILE A 555 3.25 -26.08 25.64
CA ILE A 555 2.78 -26.25 24.27
C ILE A 555 3.13 -27.64 23.72
N GLU A 556 4.35 -28.13 23.97
CA GLU A 556 4.80 -29.42 23.46
C GLU A 556 3.96 -30.58 24.01
N GLN A 557 3.62 -30.55 25.30
CA GLN A 557 2.76 -31.57 25.90
C GLN A 557 1.30 -31.44 25.46
N LEU A 558 0.79 -30.22 25.28
CA LEU A 558 -0.55 -29.99 24.74
C LEU A 558 -0.70 -30.56 23.33
N GLU A 559 0.29 -30.34 22.46
CA GLU A 559 0.28 -30.91 21.11
C GLU A 559 0.27 -32.44 21.10
N LYS A 560 1.11 -33.06 21.95
CA LYS A 560 1.13 -34.52 22.11
C LYS A 560 -0.25 -35.02 22.53
N LYS A 561 -0.87 -34.40 23.54
CA LYS A 561 -2.21 -34.78 23.99
C LYS A 561 -3.29 -34.60 22.93
N ILE A 562 -3.30 -33.49 22.21
CA ILE A 562 -4.24 -33.25 21.11
C ILE A 562 -4.08 -34.33 20.05
N THR A 563 -2.84 -34.62 19.64
CA THR A 563 -2.53 -35.62 18.61
C THR A 563 -2.94 -37.03 19.04
N GLU A 564 -2.63 -37.42 20.28
CA GLU A 564 -3.05 -38.71 20.85
C GLU A 564 -4.57 -38.85 20.87
N PHE A 565 -5.28 -37.79 21.24
CA PHE A 565 -6.73 -37.77 21.26
C PHE A 565 -7.33 -37.88 19.85
N GLU A 566 -6.82 -37.11 18.88
CA GLU A 566 -7.23 -37.20 17.48
C GLU A 566 -7.02 -38.61 16.90
N GLN A 567 -5.89 -39.25 17.23
CA GLN A 567 -5.62 -40.64 16.86
C GLN A 567 -6.61 -41.63 17.48
N LYS A 568 -6.89 -41.52 18.79
CA LYS A 568 -7.91 -42.35 19.48
C LYS A 568 -9.28 -42.19 18.83
N MET A 569 -9.67 -40.96 18.49
CA MET A 569 -10.96 -40.67 17.83
C MET A 569 -11.04 -41.22 16.41
N ALA A 570 -9.96 -41.11 15.63
CA ALA A 570 -9.90 -41.71 14.29
C ALA A 570 -10.04 -43.24 14.33
N GLN A 571 -9.35 -43.90 15.27
CA GLN A 571 -9.46 -45.35 15.47
C GLN A 571 -10.87 -45.77 15.91
N ALA A 572 -11.50 -45.02 16.83
CA ALA A 572 -12.87 -45.27 17.26
C ALA A 572 -13.88 -45.10 16.11
N ALA A 573 -13.72 -44.08 15.26
CA ALA A 573 -14.56 -43.84 14.10
C ALA A 573 -14.42 -44.95 13.04
N GLU A 574 -13.21 -45.46 12.79
CA GLU A 574 -12.99 -46.62 11.92
C GLU A 574 -13.63 -47.90 12.47
N PHE A 575 -13.54 -48.13 13.79
CA PHE A 575 -14.15 -49.27 14.45
C PHE A 575 -15.69 -49.24 14.34
N LEU A 576 -16.31 -48.07 14.54
CA LEU A 576 -17.76 -47.87 14.40
C LEU A 576 -18.23 -48.06 12.94
N LYS A 577 -17.48 -47.57 11.95
CA LYS A 577 -17.76 -47.82 10.53
C LYS A 577 -17.71 -49.31 10.19
N LYS A 578 -16.74 -50.06 10.73
CA LYS A 578 -16.63 -51.52 10.56
C LYS A 578 -17.78 -52.27 11.24
N GLN A 579 -18.31 -51.79 12.36
CA GLN A 579 -19.50 -52.37 13.01
C GLN A 579 -20.80 -52.08 12.25
N GLN A 580 -20.97 -50.90 11.66
CA GLN A 580 -22.17 -50.56 10.87
C GLN A 580 -22.20 -51.24 9.50
N GLY A 581 -21.03 -51.56 8.91
CA GLY A 581 -20.93 -52.33 7.66
C GLY A 581 -21.29 -53.82 7.77
N ASN A 582 -21.49 -54.35 8.98
CA ASN A 582 -21.72 -55.78 9.24
C ASN A 582 -23.17 -56.12 9.65
N ASN A 583 -24.10 -55.16 9.61
CA ASN A 583 -25.53 -55.35 9.94
C ASN A 583 -26.43 -55.13 8.71
N ASN A 584 -26.30 -55.98 7.69
CA ASN A 584 -27.32 -56.14 6.65
C ASN A 584 -27.75 -57.62 6.60
N PRO A 585 -28.85 -58.03 7.28
CA PRO A 585 -29.38 -59.38 7.18
C PRO A 585 -30.19 -59.55 5.88
N ASN A 586 -29.96 -60.69 5.22
CA ASN A 586 -30.80 -61.28 4.17
C ASN A 586 -32.31 -60.99 4.31
N THR A 587 -32.90 -60.46 3.25
CA THR A 587 -34.31 -60.71 2.91
C THR A 587 -34.37 -61.39 1.55
N ASN A 588 -34.57 -62.71 1.59
CA ASN A 588 -35.10 -63.48 0.46
C ASN A 588 -36.54 -63.02 0.19
N ASN A 589 -36.87 -62.79 -1.08
CA ASN A 589 -38.11 -63.28 -1.66
C ASN A 589 -37.94 -63.43 -3.17
N ASP A 590 -37.87 -64.69 -3.60
CA ASP A 590 -38.21 -65.15 -4.94
C ASP A 590 -39.60 -64.64 -5.35
N ASN A 591 -39.78 -64.20 -6.60
CA ASN A 591 -40.49 -64.97 -7.64
C ASN A 591 -40.52 -64.22 -9.00
N PRO A 592 -40.94 -64.84 -10.12
CA PRO A 592 -40.15 -64.89 -11.34
C PRO A 592 -40.80 -64.17 -12.54
N GLN A 593 -40.06 -64.16 -13.65
CA GLN A 593 -40.43 -63.86 -15.03
C GLN A 593 -41.93 -63.84 -15.37
N THR A 594 -42.37 -62.87 -16.18
CA THR A 594 -42.87 -63.13 -17.55
C THR A 594 -43.21 -61.83 -18.32
N ASN A 595 -42.75 -61.84 -19.59
CA ASN A 595 -43.10 -61.03 -20.76
C ASN A 595 -42.77 -59.53 -20.79
#